data_AF-A0A2N0Q3Q0-F1
#
_entry.id   AF-A0A2N0Q3Q0-F1
#
_cell.length_a   1.000
_cell.length_b   1.000
_cell.length_c   1.000
_cell.angle_alpha   90.00
_cell.angle_beta   90.00
_cell.angle_gamma   90.00
#
_symmetry.space_group_name_H-M   'P 1'
#
loop_
_entity.id
_entity.type
_entity.pdbx_description
1 polymer ?
#
loop_
_entity_poly.entity_id
_entity_poly.type
_entity_poly.pdbx_seq_one_letter_code
_entity_poly.pdbx_strand_id
1 'polypeptide(L)'
;MPSFPSGSSLPSSLPQMTEFLTDMMFKIDKNNPLENWNVPDFGKEYATKYPHENVQIEFLNSAKSSLKSLQIVERFLDSDLDEPDPNHLMKRWNEFSKELINFLSAPRKFGDIFTGKTKNPYVGDKGRGALSFSNTPKQSLLLDQGKTHVAIGFVDLDLLLRARIVQNKNSVEQPNKFIGYEGSVYAVAKSNVIKEMMTKKAPIQSIIEVWTSSVWTRETLKHFENAVKIVLQYGNAPNNKPPNPTKKELHPKVRSLISHWNESVRNPKSRQEAHELWVKTFNSESGIFSVVANLIESRDRVQVARHILTGEFPLMDDQQKNNLIASITMFNCNDGISPHSTSEFMSQMMPMDAILLKNKRKETSFLNAIYDFFENSITKICTWLSPPAENSVSIEIYLHYQTVTNDNAELLASIRQLDPWTMSWSNICDYFYAHDFHKLLRACSGNDTVHVMTSMNWITEVFGAHIMEYESKYRREIYESAQKTISMTGKFIDPSGYFRYDKVITNPYNIGDVGAASMVKESWKNYFFEGQDLNVGEVSSLAYTQTHKTHTLLNICYTFNKDINVYTEITC
;
A
#
# COMPACT_ATOMS: atom_id res chain seq x y z
N MET A 1 -1.80 49.77 -19.50
CA MET A 1 -0.59 48.93 -19.30
C MET A 1 -0.12 49.13 -17.88
N PRO A 2 -0.20 48.12 -17.00
CA PRO A 2 0.51 48.18 -15.73
C PRO A 2 1.97 47.77 -15.94
N SER A 3 2.88 48.51 -15.32
CA SER A 3 4.32 48.36 -15.33
C SER A 3 4.78 47.06 -14.67
N PHE A 4 5.63 46.30 -15.37
CA PHE A 4 6.38 45.18 -14.77
C PHE A 4 7.46 45.73 -13.81
N PRO A 5 7.69 45.12 -12.64
CA PRO A 5 8.82 45.48 -11.80
C PRO A 5 10.11 44.98 -12.46
N SER A 6 10.93 45.92 -12.91
CA SER A 6 12.32 45.67 -13.31
C SER A 6 13.15 45.37 -12.07
N GLY A 7 13.43 44.10 -11.78
CA GLY A 7 14.30 43.76 -10.65
C GLY A 7 14.31 42.33 -10.13
N SER A 8 13.71 41.35 -10.81
CA SER A 8 13.89 39.93 -10.46
C SER A 8 14.70 39.23 -11.54
N SER A 9 15.88 38.71 -11.18
CA SER A 9 16.63 37.77 -12.02
C SER A 9 15.70 36.65 -12.48
N LEU A 10 15.67 36.38 -13.79
CA LEU A 10 14.97 35.22 -14.36
C LEU A 10 15.46 33.95 -13.64
N PRO A 11 14.53 33.09 -13.15
CA PRO A 11 14.90 31.86 -12.47
C PRO A 11 15.71 30.94 -13.41
N SER A 12 16.79 30.34 -12.88
CA SER A 12 17.81 29.64 -13.69
C SER A 12 17.55 28.14 -13.84
N SER A 13 16.47 27.61 -13.26
CA SER A 13 16.09 26.20 -13.36
C SER A 13 14.57 26.01 -13.57
N LEU A 14 14.19 24.89 -14.19
CA LEU A 14 12.80 24.54 -14.48
C LEU A 14 11.90 24.55 -13.21
N PRO A 15 12.32 24.00 -12.04
CA PRO A 15 11.51 24.06 -10.82
C PRO A 15 11.31 25.49 -10.28
N GLN A 16 12.33 26.35 -10.37
CA GLN A 16 12.23 27.76 -9.97
C GLN A 16 11.32 28.54 -10.93
N MET A 17 11.31 28.17 -12.21
CA MET A 17 10.41 28.74 -13.21
C MET A 17 8.95 28.30 -12.96
N THR A 18 8.72 27.03 -12.58
CA THR A 18 7.39 26.55 -12.14
C THR A 18 6.92 27.26 -10.88
N GLU A 19 7.78 27.43 -9.86
CA GLU A 19 7.41 28.17 -8.66
C GLU A 19 7.10 29.64 -8.96
N PHE A 20 7.91 30.30 -9.79
CA PHE A 20 7.69 31.68 -10.21
C PHE A 20 6.39 31.84 -11.01
N LEU A 21 6.11 30.94 -11.96
CA LEU A 21 4.87 30.96 -12.75
C LEU A 21 3.65 30.68 -11.87
N THR A 22 3.75 29.71 -10.96
CA THR A 22 2.71 29.42 -9.97
C THR A 22 2.45 30.63 -9.08
N ASP A 23 3.48 31.19 -8.44
CA ASP A 23 3.36 32.40 -7.60
C ASP A 23 2.86 33.62 -8.39
N MET A 24 3.16 33.71 -9.69
CA MET A 24 2.62 34.73 -10.59
C MET A 24 1.13 34.48 -10.90
N MET A 25 0.71 33.23 -11.13
CA MET A 25 -0.71 32.86 -11.29
C MET A 25 -1.52 33.14 -10.02
N PHE A 26 -0.94 32.92 -8.83
CA PHE A 26 -1.52 33.33 -7.54
C PHE A 26 -1.70 34.87 -7.42
N LYS A 27 -0.91 35.67 -8.14
CA LYS A 27 -0.93 37.15 -8.09
C LYS A 27 -1.77 37.82 -9.19
N ILE A 28 -2.09 37.10 -10.27
CA ILE A 28 -2.79 37.67 -11.45
C ILE A 28 -4.32 37.72 -11.24
N ASP A 29 -4.90 36.80 -10.48
CA ASP A 29 -6.36 36.74 -10.33
C ASP A 29 -6.86 37.58 -9.13
N LYS A 30 -7.00 38.88 -9.35
CA LYS A 30 -7.50 39.84 -8.34
C LYS A 30 -8.98 39.66 -7.98
N ASN A 31 -9.76 38.97 -8.80
CA ASN A 31 -11.20 38.83 -8.63
C ASN A 31 -11.58 37.52 -7.94
N ASN A 32 -10.74 36.48 -8.01
CA ASN A 32 -10.89 35.24 -7.27
C ASN A 32 -9.51 34.77 -6.74
N PRO A 33 -9.00 35.38 -5.66
CA PRO A 33 -7.67 35.06 -5.15
C PRO A 33 -7.63 33.59 -4.71
N LEU A 34 -6.66 32.83 -5.23
CA LEU A 34 -6.39 31.48 -4.73
C LEU A 34 -6.10 31.57 -3.23
N GLU A 35 -6.81 30.77 -2.45
CA GLU A 35 -6.53 30.68 -1.03
C GLU A 35 -5.11 30.13 -0.85
N ASN A 36 -4.27 30.81 -0.05
CA ASN A 36 -2.97 30.28 0.30
C ASN A 36 -3.17 29.17 1.33
N TRP A 37 -3.13 27.90 0.89
CA TRP A 37 -3.31 26.74 1.76
C TRP A 37 -2.13 26.48 2.72
N ASN A 38 -1.13 27.38 2.70
CA ASN A 38 -0.01 27.40 3.64
C ASN A 38 0.76 26.07 3.61
N VAL A 39 1.24 25.68 2.41
CA VAL A 39 2.15 24.55 2.24
C VAL A 39 3.41 24.86 3.07
N PRO A 40 3.73 24.03 4.10
CA PRO A 40 4.88 24.29 4.96
C PRO A 40 6.18 24.37 4.17
N ASP A 41 7.12 25.18 4.66
CA ASP A 41 8.44 25.31 4.04
C ASP A 41 9.38 24.18 4.49
N PHE A 42 8.98 22.94 4.22
CA PHE A 42 9.67 21.75 4.72
C PHE A 42 11.10 21.62 4.14
N GLY A 43 11.43 22.25 3.01
CA GLY A 43 12.81 22.35 2.52
C GLY A 43 13.69 23.22 3.42
N LYS A 44 13.20 24.38 3.87
CA LYS A 44 13.90 25.23 4.84
C LYS A 44 14.01 24.58 6.22
N GLU A 45 12.95 23.90 6.66
CA GLU A 45 12.96 23.13 7.90
C GLU A 45 14.01 22.01 7.85
N TYR A 46 14.08 21.29 6.73
CA TYR A 46 15.09 20.25 6.50
C TYR A 46 16.51 20.82 6.52
N ALA A 47 16.75 21.95 5.82
CA ALA A 47 18.04 22.63 5.78
C ALA A 47 18.53 23.08 7.17
N THR A 48 17.62 23.33 8.11
CA THR A 48 17.99 23.68 9.49
C THR A 48 18.66 22.50 10.20
N LYS A 49 18.27 21.26 9.88
CA LYS A 49 18.85 20.05 10.48
C LYS A 49 19.99 19.47 9.63
N TYR A 50 19.91 19.56 8.30
CA TYR A 50 20.88 18.99 7.36
C TYR A 50 21.39 20.07 6.38
N PRO A 51 22.14 21.09 6.86
CA PRO A 51 22.48 22.28 6.06
C PRO A 51 23.42 22.03 4.87
N HIS A 52 24.02 20.83 4.76
CA HIS A 52 24.98 20.49 3.71
C HIS A 52 24.41 19.55 2.64
N GLU A 53 23.15 19.14 2.75
CA GLU A 53 22.48 18.24 1.80
C GLU A 53 21.75 19.03 0.70
N ASN A 54 22.52 19.81 -0.08
CA ASN A 54 21.97 20.77 -1.05
C ASN A 54 21.02 20.12 -2.08
N VAL A 55 21.36 18.94 -2.59
CA VAL A 55 20.54 18.22 -3.58
C VAL A 55 19.18 17.84 -3.01
N GLN A 56 19.16 17.34 -1.76
CA GLN A 56 17.93 16.99 -1.04
C GLN A 56 17.08 18.24 -0.75
N ILE A 57 17.71 19.34 -0.36
CA ILE A 57 17.04 20.62 -0.11
C ILE A 57 16.37 21.14 -1.40
N GLU A 58 17.10 21.13 -2.53
CA GLU A 58 16.56 21.52 -3.85
C GLU A 58 15.40 20.62 -4.29
N PHE A 59 15.51 19.31 -4.03
CA PHE A 59 14.45 18.35 -4.31
C PHE A 59 13.18 18.66 -3.50
N LEU A 60 13.31 18.93 -2.20
CA LEU A 60 12.19 19.26 -1.32
C LEU A 60 11.54 20.59 -1.70
N ASN A 61 12.35 21.59 -2.09
CA ASN A 61 11.81 22.86 -2.60
C ASN A 61 11.01 22.65 -3.90
N SER A 62 11.51 21.79 -4.79
CA SER A 62 10.78 21.42 -6.01
C SER A 62 9.46 20.72 -5.67
N ALA A 63 9.46 19.79 -4.70
CA ALA A 63 8.25 19.09 -4.28
C ALA A 63 7.20 20.01 -3.65
N LYS A 64 7.64 20.98 -2.84
CA LYS A 64 6.77 22.05 -2.30
C LYS A 64 6.12 22.84 -3.44
N SER A 65 6.88 23.22 -4.45
CA SER A 65 6.37 23.96 -5.61
C SER A 65 5.39 23.13 -6.45
N SER A 66 5.63 21.84 -6.61
CA SER A 66 4.67 20.91 -7.22
C SER A 66 3.36 20.85 -6.43
N LEU A 67 3.42 20.76 -5.09
CA LEU A 67 2.22 20.74 -4.23
C LEU A 67 1.44 22.06 -4.27
N LYS A 68 2.12 23.21 -4.32
CA LYS A 68 1.46 24.51 -4.55
C LYS A 68 0.74 24.54 -5.90
N SER A 69 1.38 24.00 -6.94
CA SER A 69 0.83 23.99 -8.30
C SER A 69 -0.41 23.10 -8.40
N LEU A 70 -0.48 22.01 -7.63
CA LEU A 70 -1.68 21.16 -7.52
C LEU A 70 -2.90 21.90 -6.97
N GLN A 71 -2.72 22.98 -6.20
CA GLN A 71 -3.86 23.77 -5.68
C GLN A 71 -4.57 24.54 -6.79
N ILE A 72 -3.89 24.84 -7.89
CA ILE A 72 -4.52 25.44 -9.08
C ILE A 72 -5.56 24.46 -9.67
N VAL A 73 -5.35 23.14 -9.52
CA VAL A 73 -6.26 22.13 -10.07
C VAL A 73 -7.67 22.26 -9.51
N GLU A 74 -7.81 22.76 -8.29
CA GLU A 74 -9.11 22.96 -7.65
C GLU A 74 -10.02 23.92 -8.43
N ARG A 75 -9.43 24.88 -9.17
CA ARG A 75 -10.19 25.82 -10.01
C ARG A 75 -10.91 25.12 -11.16
N PHE A 76 -10.37 23.99 -11.64
CA PHE A 76 -10.99 23.23 -12.71
C PHE A 76 -12.24 22.46 -12.24
N LEU A 77 -12.49 22.38 -10.93
CA LEU A 77 -13.76 21.85 -10.43
C LEU A 77 -14.95 22.71 -10.88
N ASP A 78 -14.76 24.02 -11.04
CA ASP A 78 -15.82 24.96 -11.41
C ASP A 78 -15.92 25.20 -12.93
N SER A 79 -15.10 24.51 -13.73
CA SER A 79 -15.05 24.68 -15.20
C SER A 79 -15.37 23.38 -15.91
N ASP A 80 -16.20 23.43 -16.95
CA ASP A 80 -16.36 22.28 -17.85
C ASP A 80 -15.19 22.22 -18.83
N LEU A 81 -14.72 21.00 -19.11
CA LEU A 81 -13.61 20.74 -20.02
C LEU A 81 -14.17 20.26 -21.36
N ASP A 82 -13.67 20.82 -22.45
CA ASP A 82 -14.29 20.68 -23.78
C ASP A 82 -14.14 19.29 -24.42
N GLU A 83 -13.12 18.49 -24.06
CA GLU A 83 -12.93 17.13 -24.60
C GLU A 83 -12.25 16.16 -23.62
N PRO A 84 -12.53 14.84 -23.71
CA PRO A 84 -11.84 13.84 -22.90
C PRO A 84 -10.41 13.63 -23.41
N ASP A 85 -9.44 14.19 -22.67
CA ASP A 85 -8.00 13.92 -22.87
C ASP A 85 -7.73 12.40 -22.82
N PRO A 86 -7.15 11.79 -23.88
CA PRO A 86 -6.79 10.37 -23.87
C PRO A 86 -5.90 9.98 -22.69
N ASN A 87 -5.01 10.87 -22.22
CA ASN A 87 -4.17 10.61 -21.05
C ASN A 87 -5.00 10.59 -19.76
N HIS A 88 -6.01 11.45 -19.66
CA HIS A 88 -6.95 11.44 -18.55
C HIS A 88 -7.78 10.15 -18.55
N LEU A 89 -8.31 9.75 -19.71
CA LEU A 89 -9.04 8.48 -19.84
C LEU A 89 -8.18 7.29 -19.46
N MET A 90 -6.94 7.21 -19.96
CA MET A 90 -6.00 6.14 -19.61
C MET A 90 -5.73 6.10 -18.11
N LYS A 91 -5.53 7.25 -17.44
CA LYS A 91 -5.30 7.29 -15.98
C LYS A 91 -6.56 6.89 -15.18
N ARG A 92 -7.73 7.39 -15.59
CA ARG A 92 -9.01 7.20 -14.89
C ARG A 92 -9.58 5.79 -15.06
N TRP A 93 -9.49 5.24 -16.26
CA TRP A 93 -10.08 3.95 -16.63
C TRP A 93 -9.02 2.85 -16.74
N ASN A 94 -7.73 3.15 -16.61
CA ASN A 94 -6.64 2.18 -16.81
C ASN A 94 -6.69 1.48 -18.19
N GLU A 95 -7.33 2.12 -19.17
CA GLU A 95 -7.41 1.68 -20.55
C GLU A 95 -7.88 2.82 -21.45
N PHE A 96 -7.64 2.66 -22.75
CA PHE A 96 -8.24 3.49 -23.80
C PHE A 96 -8.61 2.56 -24.96
N SER A 97 -9.87 2.14 -25.01
CA SER A 97 -10.40 1.15 -25.95
C SER A 97 -11.63 1.69 -26.69
N LYS A 98 -11.96 1.09 -27.85
CA LYS A 98 -13.15 1.47 -28.62
C LYS A 98 -14.43 1.18 -27.82
N GLU A 99 -14.41 0.09 -27.05
CA GLU A 99 -15.45 -0.34 -26.15
C GLU A 99 -15.70 0.71 -25.06
N LEU A 100 -14.63 1.23 -24.45
CA LEU A 100 -14.73 2.32 -23.48
C LEU A 100 -15.29 3.59 -24.12
N ILE A 101 -14.82 3.98 -25.31
CA ILE A 101 -15.32 5.17 -26.01
C ILE A 101 -16.81 5.03 -26.30
N ASN A 102 -17.27 3.86 -26.75
CA ASN A 102 -18.68 3.60 -27.01
C ASN A 102 -19.50 3.68 -25.71
N PHE A 103 -19.02 3.09 -24.61
CA PHE A 103 -19.65 3.20 -23.30
C PHE A 103 -19.76 4.67 -22.84
N LEU A 104 -18.69 5.46 -23.01
CA LEU A 104 -18.64 6.88 -22.67
C LEU A 104 -19.33 7.81 -23.68
N SER A 105 -19.80 7.29 -24.81
CA SER A 105 -20.60 8.05 -25.78
C SER A 105 -22.10 7.74 -25.69
N ALA A 106 -22.46 6.61 -25.08
CA ALA A 106 -23.85 6.21 -24.87
C ALA A 106 -24.49 6.96 -23.69
N PRO A 107 -25.83 7.12 -23.70
CA PRO A 107 -26.58 7.55 -22.51
C PRO A 107 -26.29 6.60 -21.35
N ARG A 108 -25.87 7.16 -20.22
CA ARG A 108 -25.46 6.41 -19.03
C ARG A 108 -25.90 7.13 -17.75
N LYS A 109 -25.99 6.37 -16.66
CA LYS A 109 -26.31 6.86 -15.32
C LYS A 109 -25.10 6.66 -14.41
N PHE A 110 -24.99 7.50 -13.39
CA PHE A 110 -24.01 7.28 -12.33
C PHE A 110 -24.26 5.91 -11.67
N GLY A 111 -23.19 5.13 -11.50
CA GLY A 111 -23.23 3.75 -11.06
C GLY A 111 -23.25 2.71 -12.19
N ASP A 112 -23.39 3.10 -13.46
CA ASP A 112 -23.29 2.16 -14.57
C ASP A 112 -21.91 1.51 -14.61
N ILE A 113 -21.88 0.19 -14.83
CA ILE A 113 -20.68 -0.63 -14.82
C ILE A 113 -20.17 -0.83 -16.25
N PHE A 114 -18.90 -0.51 -16.49
CA PHE A 114 -18.20 -0.82 -17.72
C PHE A 114 -17.72 -2.29 -17.71
N THR A 115 -18.60 -3.19 -18.15
CA THR A 115 -18.32 -4.64 -18.20
C THR A 115 -17.38 -5.05 -19.35
N GLY A 116 -17.14 -4.16 -20.31
CA GLY A 116 -16.21 -4.37 -21.44
C GLY A 116 -14.73 -4.21 -21.11
N LYS A 117 -14.38 -3.95 -19.85
CA LYS A 117 -13.00 -3.75 -19.40
C LYS A 117 -12.10 -4.94 -19.68
N THR A 118 -10.95 -4.68 -20.29
CA THR A 118 -9.91 -5.70 -20.43
C THR A 118 -9.24 -5.95 -19.08
N LYS A 119 -9.36 -7.18 -18.57
CA LYS A 119 -8.71 -7.59 -17.31
C LYS A 119 -7.24 -7.95 -17.55
N ASN A 120 -6.35 -7.21 -16.89
CA ASN A 120 -4.92 -7.51 -16.92
C ASN A 120 -4.63 -8.80 -16.11
N PRO A 121 -3.58 -9.57 -16.47
CA PRO A 121 -3.15 -10.68 -15.63
C PRO A 121 -2.70 -10.17 -14.26
N TYR A 122 -3.01 -10.92 -13.21
CA TYR A 122 -2.44 -10.72 -11.89
C TYR A 122 -0.92 -10.84 -11.97
N VAL A 123 -0.20 -9.82 -11.47
CA VAL A 123 1.25 -9.62 -11.68
C VAL A 123 1.58 -9.29 -13.15
N GLY A 124 1.15 -8.10 -13.60
CA GLY A 124 1.22 -7.65 -15.00
C GLY A 124 2.63 -7.56 -15.61
N ASP A 125 3.68 -7.41 -14.80
CA ASP A 125 5.07 -7.44 -15.25
C ASP A 125 5.67 -8.85 -15.28
N LYS A 126 4.85 -9.89 -15.02
CA LYS A 126 5.24 -11.30 -14.86
C LYS A 126 6.15 -11.56 -13.65
N GLY A 127 6.04 -10.72 -12.62
CA GLY A 127 6.78 -10.83 -11.36
C GLY A 127 8.20 -10.31 -11.49
N ARG A 128 8.44 -9.41 -12.44
CA ARG A 128 9.77 -8.87 -12.72
C ARG A 128 10.15 -7.75 -11.76
N GLY A 129 9.23 -6.98 -11.24
CA GLY A 129 9.49 -5.90 -10.29
C GLY A 129 9.60 -6.43 -8.86
N ALA A 130 10.67 -6.05 -8.16
CA ALA A 130 10.75 -6.18 -6.72
C ALA A 130 9.79 -5.18 -6.05
N LEU A 131 8.63 -5.67 -5.61
CA LEU A 131 7.70 -4.94 -4.74
C LEU A 131 8.02 -5.27 -3.29
N SER A 132 8.53 -4.28 -2.56
CA SER A 132 8.95 -4.38 -1.17
C SER A 132 7.79 -4.28 -0.19
N PHE A 133 6.68 -3.64 -0.57
CA PHE A 133 5.58 -3.28 0.31
C PHE A 133 4.21 -3.51 -0.35
N SER A 134 3.22 -3.83 0.48
CA SER A 134 1.84 -3.52 0.10
C SER A 134 1.67 -2.02 -0.13
N ASN A 135 0.79 -1.65 -1.04
CA ASN A 135 0.44 -0.25 -1.32
C ASN A 135 -0.82 0.21 -0.56
N THR A 136 -1.33 -0.63 0.35
CA THR A 136 -2.55 -0.43 1.13
C THR A 136 -2.42 -1.11 2.49
N PRO A 137 -3.02 -0.55 3.55
CA PRO A 137 -3.06 -1.24 4.83
C PRO A 137 -4.01 -2.44 4.76
N LYS A 138 -3.65 -3.51 5.46
CA LYS A 138 -4.54 -4.66 5.63
C LYS A 138 -5.54 -4.42 6.75
N GLN A 139 -6.69 -5.06 6.61
CA GLN A 139 -7.68 -5.17 7.69
C GLN A 139 -7.15 -6.02 8.84
N SER A 140 -7.73 -5.84 10.03
CA SER A 140 -7.44 -6.68 11.18
C SER A 140 -8.19 -8.02 11.06
N LEU A 141 -7.46 -9.12 10.91
CA LEU A 141 -8.08 -10.46 10.90
C LEU A 141 -8.15 -11.08 12.29
N LEU A 142 -9.29 -11.69 12.60
CA LEU A 142 -9.43 -12.61 13.72
C LEU A 142 -9.14 -14.04 13.23
N LEU A 143 -8.17 -14.69 13.88
CA LEU A 143 -7.67 -16.01 13.52
C LEU A 143 -8.12 -16.99 14.62
N ASP A 144 -9.20 -17.72 14.37
CA ASP A 144 -9.71 -18.73 15.31
C ASP A 144 -8.65 -19.80 15.59
N GLN A 145 -8.40 -20.10 16.88
CA GLN A 145 -7.32 -21.01 17.23
C GLN A 145 -7.48 -22.40 16.60
N GLY A 146 -6.38 -22.91 16.02
CA GLY A 146 -6.33 -24.23 15.40
C GLY A 146 -6.95 -24.33 14.01
N LYS A 147 -7.33 -23.18 13.41
CA LYS A 147 -7.88 -23.10 12.05
C LYS A 147 -6.82 -22.81 10.99
N THR A 148 -7.20 -23.05 9.73
CA THR A 148 -6.40 -22.73 8.56
C THR A 148 -6.85 -21.41 7.93
N HIS A 149 -5.90 -20.54 7.66
CA HIS A 149 -6.10 -19.23 7.04
C HIS A 149 -5.24 -19.16 5.77
N VAL A 150 -5.89 -18.90 4.64
CA VAL A 150 -5.21 -18.82 3.34
C VAL A 150 -5.12 -17.36 2.90
N ALA A 151 -3.95 -16.92 2.46
CA ALA A 151 -3.73 -15.58 1.94
C ALA A 151 -3.29 -15.63 0.48
N ILE A 152 -4.12 -15.10 -0.42
CA ILE A 152 -3.84 -15.04 -1.86
C ILE A 152 -3.39 -13.63 -2.23
N GLY A 153 -2.19 -13.55 -2.82
CA GLY A 153 -1.55 -12.30 -3.20
C GLY A 153 -1.05 -11.49 -2.03
N PHE A 154 -0.46 -12.14 -1.03
CA PHE A 154 -0.11 -11.52 0.24
C PHE A 154 0.91 -10.39 0.13
N VAL A 155 1.75 -10.35 -0.93
CA VAL A 155 2.89 -9.43 -1.12
C VAL A 155 3.97 -9.53 -0.03
N ASP A 156 3.60 -9.37 1.25
CA ASP A 156 4.44 -9.60 2.42
C ASP A 156 3.61 -10.12 3.64
N LEU A 157 4.16 -10.03 4.84
CA LEU A 157 3.52 -10.52 6.07
C LEU A 157 2.71 -9.45 6.82
N ASP A 158 2.37 -8.33 6.17
CA ASP A 158 1.71 -7.18 6.79
C ASP A 158 0.34 -7.52 7.41
N LEU A 159 -0.38 -8.47 6.81
CA LEU A 159 -1.65 -8.99 7.30
C LEU A 159 -1.54 -9.50 8.74
N LEU A 160 -0.40 -10.11 9.09
CA LEU A 160 -0.15 -10.63 10.44
C LEU A 160 0.14 -9.53 11.47
N LEU A 161 0.54 -8.32 11.04
CA LEU A 161 0.83 -7.22 11.95
C LEU A 161 -0.42 -6.84 12.77
N ARG A 162 -1.59 -6.82 12.12
CA ARG A 162 -2.87 -6.52 12.78
C ARG A 162 -3.64 -7.74 13.26
N ALA A 163 -3.36 -8.93 12.70
CA ALA A 163 -4.09 -10.14 13.05
C ALA A 163 -4.09 -10.42 14.56
N ARG A 164 -5.08 -11.17 15.04
CA ARG A 164 -5.17 -11.66 16.43
C ARG A 164 -5.62 -13.11 16.42
N ILE A 165 -4.93 -13.98 17.17
CA ILE A 165 -5.43 -15.33 17.41
C ILE A 165 -6.45 -15.27 18.55
N VAL A 166 -7.65 -15.82 18.33
CA VAL A 166 -8.76 -15.78 19.28
C VAL A 166 -9.19 -17.19 19.68
N GLN A 167 -9.56 -17.34 20.95
CA GLN A 167 -10.16 -18.55 21.49
C GLN A 167 -11.67 -18.38 21.57
N ASN A 168 -12.40 -19.25 20.89
CA ASN A 168 -13.86 -19.27 20.85
C ASN A 168 -14.37 -20.72 20.88
N LYS A 169 -15.68 -20.92 20.68
CA LYS A 169 -16.32 -22.25 20.71
C LYS A 169 -15.80 -23.21 19.63
N ASN A 170 -15.23 -22.68 18.55
CA ASN A 170 -14.72 -23.44 17.40
C ASN A 170 -13.21 -23.72 17.51
N SER A 171 -12.57 -23.25 18.58
CA SER A 171 -11.13 -23.40 18.77
C SER A 171 -10.71 -24.83 19.06
N VAL A 172 -9.58 -25.20 18.47
CA VAL A 172 -8.93 -26.49 18.70
C VAL A 172 -7.53 -26.21 19.22
N GLU A 173 -7.05 -27.00 20.20
CA GLU A 173 -5.68 -26.92 20.72
C GLU A 173 -4.65 -27.44 19.70
N GLN A 174 -4.52 -26.68 18.61
CA GLN A 174 -3.58 -26.89 17.52
C GLN A 174 -3.04 -25.53 17.08
N PRO A 175 -1.84 -25.48 16.47
CA PRO A 175 -1.36 -24.25 15.84
C PRO A 175 -2.30 -23.79 14.73
N ASN A 176 -2.47 -22.48 14.60
CA ASN A 176 -3.07 -21.91 13.40
C ASN A 176 -2.15 -22.16 12.21
N LYS A 177 -2.72 -22.46 11.05
CA LYS A 177 -1.96 -22.57 9.80
C LYS A 177 -2.20 -21.35 8.95
N PHE A 178 -1.16 -20.61 8.63
CA PHE A 178 -1.19 -19.51 7.68
C PHE A 178 -0.50 -19.93 6.38
N ILE A 179 -1.26 -19.99 5.29
CA ILE A 179 -0.79 -20.51 4.01
C ILE A 179 -0.92 -19.40 2.97
N GLY A 180 0.22 -18.87 2.53
CA GLY A 180 0.29 -17.80 1.55
C GLY A 180 0.59 -18.33 0.14
N TYR A 181 -0.14 -17.84 -0.86
CA TYR A 181 0.15 -18.04 -2.28
C TYR A 181 0.35 -16.71 -2.98
N GLU A 182 1.45 -16.58 -3.70
CA GLU A 182 1.85 -15.32 -4.35
C GLU A 182 2.48 -15.58 -5.71
N GLY A 183 2.13 -14.74 -6.69
CA GLY A 183 2.61 -14.80 -8.07
C GLY A 183 3.97 -14.11 -8.29
N SER A 184 4.49 -13.41 -7.28
CA SER A 184 5.82 -12.78 -7.27
C SER A 184 6.87 -13.65 -6.59
N VAL A 185 7.95 -13.98 -7.33
CA VAL A 185 9.12 -14.71 -6.79
C VAL A 185 9.76 -13.92 -5.65
N TYR A 186 9.83 -12.61 -5.82
CA TYR A 186 10.43 -11.68 -4.87
C TYR A 186 9.72 -11.68 -3.51
N ALA A 187 8.40 -11.50 -3.54
CA ALA A 187 7.55 -11.45 -2.36
C ALA A 187 7.67 -12.73 -1.52
N VAL A 188 7.62 -13.90 -2.18
CA VAL A 188 7.77 -15.21 -1.52
C VAL A 188 9.17 -15.38 -0.94
N ALA A 189 10.22 -14.97 -1.66
CA ALA A 189 11.60 -15.08 -1.20
C ALA A 189 11.84 -14.22 0.05
N LYS A 190 11.51 -12.93 -0.02
CA LYS A 190 11.71 -11.98 1.08
C LYS A 190 10.93 -12.38 2.32
N SER A 191 9.66 -12.75 2.14
CA SER A 191 8.79 -13.15 3.25
C SER A 191 9.23 -14.44 3.93
N ASN A 192 9.77 -15.42 3.18
CA ASN A 192 10.35 -16.62 3.80
C ASN A 192 11.58 -16.30 4.65
N VAL A 193 12.45 -15.37 4.22
CA VAL A 193 13.62 -14.94 5.00
C VAL A 193 13.19 -14.18 6.24
N ILE A 194 12.27 -13.22 6.12
CA ILE A 194 11.73 -12.44 7.27
C ILE A 194 11.07 -13.37 8.29
N LYS A 195 10.23 -14.31 7.83
CA LYS A 195 9.61 -15.34 8.69
C LYS A 195 10.67 -16.14 9.46
N GLU A 196 11.76 -16.54 8.80
CA GLU A 196 12.83 -17.29 9.47
C GLU A 196 13.59 -16.40 10.47
N MET A 197 13.83 -15.12 10.16
CA MET A 197 14.40 -14.16 11.13
C MET A 197 13.51 -14.02 12.37
N MET A 198 12.19 -13.92 12.21
CA MET A 198 11.22 -13.89 13.32
C MET A 198 11.24 -15.20 14.12
N THR A 199 11.25 -16.35 13.42
CA THR A 199 11.33 -17.69 14.06
C THR A 199 12.60 -17.84 14.89
N LYS A 200 13.73 -17.29 14.41
CA LYS A 200 15.00 -17.28 15.15
C LYS A 200 15.15 -16.12 16.13
N LYS A 201 14.09 -15.33 16.32
CA LYS A 201 14.07 -14.17 17.25
C LYS A 201 15.25 -13.24 17.02
N ALA A 202 15.56 -12.93 15.75
CA ALA A 202 16.50 -11.86 15.42
C ALA A 202 16.04 -10.54 16.05
N PRO A 203 16.95 -9.57 16.31
CA PRO A 203 16.59 -8.26 16.81
C PRO A 203 15.47 -7.65 15.98
N ILE A 204 14.46 -7.08 16.64
CA ILE A 204 13.27 -6.54 15.98
C ILE A 204 13.65 -5.44 14.98
N GLN A 205 14.61 -4.59 15.33
CA GLN A 205 15.19 -3.61 14.43
C GLN A 205 15.75 -4.24 13.15
N SER A 206 16.49 -5.36 13.24
CA SER A 206 17.01 -6.04 12.05
C SER A 206 15.90 -6.62 11.16
N ILE A 207 14.81 -7.09 11.76
CA ILE A 207 13.64 -7.56 11.01
C ILE A 207 12.98 -6.38 10.29
N ILE A 208 12.80 -5.25 10.96
CA ILE A 208 12.27 -4.01 10.37
C ILE A 208 13.18 -3.52 9.24
N GLU A 209 14.49 -3.48 9.44
CA GLU A 209 15.45 -3.05 8.41
C GLU A 209 15.35 -3.91 7.14
N VAL A 210 15.34 -5.26 7.27
CA VAL A 210 15.18 -6.17 6.13
C VAL A 210 13.83 -6.00 5.46
N TRP A 211 12.78 -5.75 6.24
CA TRP A 211 11.44 -5.55 5.71
C TRP A 211 11.33 -4.23 4.96
N THR A 212 11.76 -3.11 5.55
CA THR A 212 11.36 -1.75 5.13
C THR A 212 12.46 -0.79 4.76
N SER A 213 13.72 -1.08 5.06
CA SER A 213 14.79 -0.10 4.88
C SER A 213 15.57 -0.33 3.59
N SER A 214 15.92 0.77 2.92
CA SER A 214 16.91 0.79 1.83
C SER A 214 18.34 0.56 2.34
N VAL A 215 18.58 0.73 3.64
CA VAL A 215 19.90 0.61 4.28
C VAL A 215 19.82 -0.30 5.50
N TRP A 216 20.80 -1.17 5.67
CA TRP A 216 20.92 -2.07 6.80
C TRP A 216 22.18 -1.81 7.60
N THR A 217 22.14 -2.14 8.88
CA THR A 217 23.33 -2.30 9.71
C THR A 217 24.08 -3.58 9.35
N ARG A 218 25.38 -3.61 9.67
CA ARG A 218 26.19 -4.85 9.57
C ARG A 218 25.69 -5.97 10.47
N GLU A 219 25.00 -5.65 11.56
CA GLU A 219 24.36 -6.64 12.43
C GLU A 219 23.16 -7.29 11.72
N THR A 220 22.29 -6.47 11.12
CA THR A 220 21.18 -6.95 10.30
C THR A 220 21.64 -7.86 9.17
N LEU A 221 22.76 -7.54 8.50
CA LEU A 221 23.35 -8.40 7.47
C LEU A 221 23.65 -9.82 7.98
N LYS A 222 24.19 -9.95 9.21
CA LYS A 222 24.52 -11.27 9.81
C LYS A 222 23.25 -12.07 10.10
N HIS A 223 22.23 -11.43 10.66
CA HIS A 223 20.95 -12.08 10.93
C HIS A 223 20.25 -12.52 9.64
N PHE A 224 20.29 -11.67 8.62
CA PHE A 224 19.79 -11.98 7.28
C PHE A 224 20.53 -13.19 6.68
N GLU A 225 21.86 -13.20 6.70
CA GLU A 225 22.68 -14.31 6.17
C GLU A 225 22.35 -15.64 6.86
N ASN A 226 22.20 -15.62 8.19
CA ASN A 226 21.82 -16.81 8.96
C ASN A 226 20.44 -17.34 8.56
N ALA A 227 19.46 -16.45 8.42
CA ALA A 227 18.10 -16.82 7.99
C ALA A 227 18.09 -17.38 6.56
N VAL A 228 18.81 -16.75 5.63
CA VAL A 228 18.96 -17.20 4.24
C VAL A 228 19.54 -18.62 4.17
N LYS A 229 20.61 -18.91 4.94
CA LYS A 229 21.21 -20.24 4.99
C LYS A 229 20.22 -21.32 5.46
N ILE A 230 19.36 -21.01 6.42
CA ILE A 230 18.33 -21.93 6.91
C ILE A 230 17.23 -22.12 5.88
N VAL A 231 16.73 -21.03 5.27
CA VAL A 231 15.68 -21.10 4.24
C VAL A 231 16.14 -21.93 3.04
N LEU A 232 17.41 -21.82 2.64
CA LEU A 232 17.99 -22.65 1.58
C LEU A 232 18.04 -24.15 1.91
N GLN A 233 17.83 -24.57 3.16
CA GLN A 233 17.73 -25.99 3.54
C GLN A 233 16.31 -26.55 3.41
N TYR A 234 15.31 -25.72 3.09
CA TYR A 234 13.94 -26.19 2.85
C TYR A 234 13.88 -27.18 1.67
N GLY A 235 12.83 -28.00 1.62
CA GLY A 235 12.60 -28.95 0.54
C GLY A 235 12.42 -28.29 -0.84
N ASN A 236 12.39 -29.09 -1.90
CA ASN A 236 12.12 -28.58 -3.25
C ASN A 236 10.64 -28.76 -3.59
N ALA A 237 9.97 -27.66 -3.90
CA ALA A 237 8.62 -27.68 -4.45
C ALA A 237 8.67 -28.14 -5.92
N PRO A 238 7.61 -28.79 -6.43
CA PRO A 238 7.55 -29.17 -7.84
C PRO A 238 7.51 -27.94 -8.77
N ASN A 239 8.06 -28.08 -9.98
CA ASN A 239 8.11 -26.98 -10.96
C ASN A 239 6.78 -26.74 -11.69
N ASN A 240 6.08 -27.84 -11.98
CA ASN A 240 4.91 -27.84 -12.89
C ASN A 240 3.67 -28.44 -12.21
N LYS A 241 3.67 -28.51 -10.88
CA LYS A 241 2.55 -29.00 -10.07
C LYS A 241 2.34 -28.08 -8.88
N PRO A 242 1.15 -28.10 -8.26
CA PRO A 242 0.92 -27.38 -7.02
C PRO A 242 1.92 -27.81 -5.93
N PRO A 243 2.41 -26.86 -5.11
CA PRO A 243 3.22 -27.19 -3.95
C PRO A 243 2.37 -27.91 -2.90
N ASN A 244 3.03 -28.67 -2.01
CA ASN A 244 2.36 -29.17 -0.83
C ASN A 244 2.12 -27.99 0.15
N PRO A 245 0.84 -27.68 0.46
CA PRO A 245 0.49 -26.45 1.16
C PRO A 245 1.09 -26.35 2.57
N THR A 246 1.38 -27.48 3.22
CA THR A 246 1.85 -27.55 4.61
C THR A 246 3.28 -28.08 4.73
N LYS A 247 4.09 -27.99 3.66
CA LYS A 247 5.52 -28.30 3.71
C LYS A 247 6.37 -27.04 3.58
N LYS A 248 7.52 -27.07 4.27
CA LYS A 248 8.58 -26.07 4.07
C LYS A 248 9.35 -26.43 2.81
N GLU A 249 8.92 -25.89 1.69
CA GLU A 249 9.53 -26.11 0.39
C GLU A 249 9.67 -24.81 -0.39
N LEU A 250 10.63 -24.77 -1.30
CA LEU A 250 10.90 -23.63 -2.18
C LEU A 250 10.79 -24.07 -3.64
N HIS A 251 10.05 -23.28 -4.41
CA HIS A 251 10.10 -23.35 -5.86
C HIS A 251 11.50 -22.95 -6.37
N PRO A 252 12.06 -23.58 -7.42
CA PRO A 252 13.43 -23.29 -7.85
C PRO A 252 13.72 -21.83 -8.21
N LYS A 253 12.75 -21.09 -8.75
CA LYS A 253 12.89 -19.65 -9.00
C LYS A 253 13.11 -18.86 -7.70
N VAL A 254 12.35 -19.18 -6.65
CA VAL A 254 12.49 -18.56 -5.32
C VAL A 254 13.84 -18.92 -4.71
N ARG A 255 14.22 -20.21 -4.79
CA ARG A 255 15.52 -20.68 -4.32
C ARG A 255 16.68 -19.97 -5.03
N SER A 256 16.59 -19.79 -6.35
CA SER A 256 17.62 -19.10 -7.14
C SER A 256 17.84 -17.66 -6.67
N LEU A 257 16.75 -16.91 -6.41
CA LEU A 257 16.86 -15.55 -5.88
C LEU A 257 17.49 -15.51 -4.48
N ILE A 258 17.07 -16.41 -3.58
CA ILE A 258 17.62 -16.49 -2.22
C ILE A 258 19.11 -16.88 -2.25
N SER A 259 19.52 -17.80 -3.14
CA SER A 259 20.93 -18.14 -3.35
C SER A 259 21.74 -16.94 -3.82
N HIS A 260 21.21 -16.16 -4.76
CA HIS A 260 21.85 -14.92 -5.23
C HIS A 260 22.02 -13.90 -4.09
N TRP A 261 21.02 -13.74 -3.23
CA TRP A 261 21.15 -12.91 -2.03
C TRP A 261 22.23 -13.42 -1.07
N ASN A 262 22.30 -14.74 -0.84
CA ASN A 262 23.33 -15.35 0.00
C ASN A 262 24.75 -15.04 -0.51
N GLU A 263 24.96 -15.06 -1.82
CA GLU A 263 26.24 -14.71 -2.45
C GLU A 263 26.55 -13.21 -2.31
N SER A 264 25.52 -12.37 -2.47
CA SER A 264 25.63 -10.91 -2.38
C SER A 264 26.04 -10.39 -1.00
N VAL A 265 25.84 -11.18 0.07
CA VAL A 265 26.27 -10.84 1.45
C VAL A 265 27.77 -10.55 1.54
N ARG A 266 28.60 -11.14 0.67
CA ARG A 266 30.06 -10.99 0.70
C ARG A 266 30.52 -9.59 0.32
N ASN A 267 29.79 -8.92 -0.57
CA ASN A 267 30.18 -7.62 -1.15
C ASN A 267 28.95 -6.70 -1.23
N PRO A 268 28.38 -6.27 -0.09
CA PRO A 268 27.23 -5.38 -0.10
C PRO A 268 27.64 -3.97 -0.54
N LYS A 269 26.77 -3.30 -1.30
CA LYS A 269 26.95 -1.90 -1.70
C LYS A 269 26.90 -0.97 -0.49
N SER A 270 27.45 0.23 -0.64
CA SER A 270 27.48 1.25 0.42
C SER A 270 26.12 1.91 0.67
N ARG A 271 25.98 2.59 1.82
CA ARG A 271 24.83 3.47 2.11
C ARG A 271 24.60 4.54 1.04
N GLN A 272 25.68 5.14 0.53
CA GLN A 272 25.57 6.18 -0.49
C GLN A 272 24.98 5.64 -1.79
N GLU A 273 25.44 4.48 -2.25
CA GLU A 273 24.86 3.81 -3.42
C GLU A 273 23.39 3.46 -3.20
N ALA A 274 23.00 3.08 -1.97
CA ALA A 274 21.60 2.83 -1.62
C ALA A 274 20.74 4.08 -1.85
N HIS A 275 21.18 5.24 -1.38
CA HIS A 275 20.48 6.52 -1.56
C HIS A 275 20.38 6.91 -3.03
N GLU A 276 21.46 6.73 -3.80
CA GLU A 276 21.48 7.01 -5.24
C GLU A 276 20.53 6.10 -6.04
N LEU A 277 20.35 4.85 -5.61
CA LEU A 277 19.39 3.93 -6.23
C LEU A 277 17.95 4.26 -5.80
N TRP A 278 17.76 4.56 -4.52
CA TRP A 278 16.45 4.88 -3.94
C TRP A 278 15.83 6.13 -4.55
N VAL A 279 16.57 7.24 -4.61
CA VAL A 279 16.03 8.51 -5.11
C VAL A 279 15.60 8.46 -6.59
N LYS A 280 16.05 7.46 -7.35
CA LYS A 280 15.67 7.25 -8.76
C LYS A 280 14.27 6.64 -8.93
N THR A 281 13.63 6.17 -7.86
CA THR A 281 12.32 5.49 -7.96
C THR A 281 11.12 6.43 -7.88
N PHE A 282 11.36 7.72 -7.61
CA PHE A 282 10.35 8.76 -7.53
C PHE A 282 10.93 10.12 -7.94
N ASN A 283 10.07 11.14 -8.02
CA ASN A 283 10.45 12.51 -8.38
C ASN A 283 9.76 13.52 -7.45
N SER A 284 10.06 14.80 -7.62
CA SER A 284 9.47 15.87 -6.79
C SER A 284 7.96 16.02 -6.96
N GLU A 285 7.38 15.53 -8.05
CA GLU A 285 5.93 15.56 -8.32
C GLU A 285 5.20 14.37 -7.68
N SER A 286 5.92 13.44 -7.05
CA SER A 286 5.34 12.25 -6.46
C SER A 286 4.41 12.61 -5.30
N GLY A 287 3.19 12.04 -5.33
CA GLY A 287 2.14 12.35 -4.36
C GLY A 287 2.50 12.05 -2.89
N ILE A 288 3.56 11.28 -2.63
CA ILE A 288 4.06 10.97 -1.28
C ILE A 288 4.41 12.23 -0.47
N PHE A 289 4.84 13.32 -1.11
CA PHE A 289 5.19 14.55 -0.40
C PHE A 289 3.97 15.28 0.20
N SER A 290 2.76 14.91 -0.21
CA SER A 290 1.54 15.34 0.50
C SER A 290 1.56 14.90 1.96
N VAL A 291 2.15 13.74 2.29
CA VAL A 291 2.31 13.29 3.69
C VAL A 291 3.10 14.33 4.48
N VAL A 292 4.23 14.80 3.95
CA VAL A 292 5.09 15.81 4.59
C VAL A 292 4.34 17.12 4.75
N ALA A 293 3.65 17.59 3.71
CA ALA A 293 2.93 18.86 3.77
C ALA A 293 1.76 18.86 4.77
N ASN A 294 1.16 17.70 5.03
CA ASN A 294 0.03 17.58 5.94
C ASN A 294 0.42 17.33 7.41
N LEU A 295 1.67 16.98 7.73
CA LEU A 295 2.13 16.84 9.12
C LEU A 295 2.14 18.19 9.84
N ILE A 296 1.66 18.22 11.08
CA ILE A 296 1.50 19.45 11.86
C ILE A 296 2.84 19.98 12.40
N GLU A 297 3.72 19.11 12.90
CA GLU A 297 4.97 19.52 13.54
C GLU A 297 6.18 19.45 12.60
N SER A 298 7.04 20.46 12.67
CA SER A 298 8.25 20.54 11.84
C SER A 298 9.20 19.37 12.05
N ARG A 299 9.31 18.87 13.29
CA ARG A 299 10.15 17.69 13.59
C ARG A 299 9.71 16.44 12.81
N ASP A 300 8.40 16.23 12.67
CA ASP A 300 7.85 15.09 11.95
C ASP A 300 8.03 15.28 10.44
N ARG A 301 7.80 16.51 9.94
CA ARG A 301 8.07 16.85 8.53
C ARG A 301 9.51 16.55 8.14
N VAL A 302 10.47 16.98 8.94
CA VAL A 302 11.90 16.75 8.68
C VAL A 302 12.25 15.26 8.73
N GLN A 303 11.73 14.52 9.72
CA GLN A 303 11.96 13.08 9.83
C GLN A 303 11.37 12.29 8.65
N VAL A 304 10.12 12.58 8.29
CA VAL A 304 9.44 11.90 7.17
C VAL A 304 10.03 12.29 5.82
N ALA A 305 10.38 13.57 5.62
CA ALA A 305 11.08 14.00 4.41
C ALA A 305 12.42 13.25 4.26
N ARG A 306 13.17 13.08 5.35
CA ARG A 306 14.41 12.29 5.34
C ARG A 306 14.15 10.84 4.97
N HIS A 307 13.17 10.20 5.61
CA HIS A 307 12.78 8.82 5.30
C HIS A 307 12.41 8.65 3.82
N ILE A 308 11.60 9.56 3.26
CA ILE A 308 11.23 9.53 1.84
C ILE A 308 12.46 9.67 0.95
N LEU A 309 13.39 10.57 1.27
CA LEU A 309 14.58 10.84 0.44
C LEU A 309 15.64 9.74 0.51
N THR A 310 15.76 9.05 1.65
CA THR A 310 16.82 8.05 1.87
C THR A 310 16.34 6.61 1.79
N GLY A 311 15.05 6.37 2.06
CA GLY A 311 14.46 5.04 2.20
C GLY A 311 14.81 4.35 3.53
N GLU A 312 15.43 5.07 4.47
CA GLU A 312 15.88 4.49 5.74
C GLU A 312 14.74 4.38 6.75
N PHE A 313 14.57 3.20 7.33
CA PHE A 313 13.66 3.02 8.47
C PHE A 313 14.13 1.90 9.43
N PRO A 314 14.36 2.20 10.72
CA PRO A 314 14.36 3.54 11.33
C PRO A 314 15.48 4.44 10.75
N LEU A 315 15.45 5.73 11.08
CA LEU A 315 16.48 6.68 10.62
C LEU A 315 17.81 6.37 11.33
N MET A 316 18.87 6.13 10.55
CA MET A 316 20.20 5.71 11.05
C MET A 316 21.19 6.88 11.08
N ASP A 317 20.76 8.01 11.60
CA ASP A 317 21.57 9.24 11.64
C ASP A 317 22.72 9.18 12.66
N ASP A 318 22.53 8.40 13.71
CA ASP A 318 23.48 8.16 14.81
C ASP A 318 24.52 7.08 14.50
N GLN A 319 24.27 6.26 13.48
CA GLN A 319 25.15 5.15 13.10
C GLN A 319 26.37 5.63 12.31
N GLN A 320 27.52 5.01 12.60
CA GLN A 320 28.75 5.25 11.82
C GLN A 320 28.53 4.80 10.37
N LYS A 321 28.89 5.67 9.40
CA LYS A 321 28.68 5.42 7.97
C LYS A 321 29.23 4.07 7.49
N ASN A 322 30.38 3.62 8.00
CA ASN A 322 31.01 2.36 7.59
C ASN A 322 30.26 1.10 8.09
N ASN A 323 29.33 1.27 9.04
CA ASN A 323 28.50 0.19 9.58
C ASN A 323 27.17 0.03 8.83
N LEU A 324 26.94 0.84 7.79
CA LEU A 324 25.71 0.86 7.02
C LEU A 324 25.96 0.40 5.58
N ILE A 325 25.07 -0.45 5.09
CA ILE A 325 25.13 -1.04 3.75
C ILE A 325 23.79 -0.88 3.04
N ALA A 326 23.80 -0.99 1.72
CA ALA A 326 22.57 -1.06 0.94
C ALA A 326 21.81 -2.36 1.25
N SER A 327 20.47 -2.29 1.21
CA SER A 327 19.59 -3.44 1.29
C SER A 327 19.86 -4.42 0.15
N ILE A 328 20.26 -5.65 0.50
CA ILE A 328 20.49 -6.70 -0.49
C ILE A 328 19.18 -7.02 -1.19
N THR A 329 18.09 -7.14 -0.43
CA THR A 329 16.79 -7.50 -1.02
C THR A 329 16.24 -6.42 -1.92
N MET A 330 16.50 -5.12 -1.70
CA MET A 330 15.96 -4.08 -2.60
C MET A 330 16.78 -3.91 -3.87
N PHE A 331 18.11 -4.09 -3.78
CA PHE A 331 19.02 -3.63 -4.84
C PHE A 331 19.83 -4.73 -5.54
N ASN A 332 19.83 -5.96 -5.02
CA ASN A 332 20.56 -7.09 -5.58
C ASN A 332 19.56 -8.19 -5.98
N CYS A 333 19.04 -8.12 -7.20
CA CYS A 333 18.16 -9.16 -7.76
C CYS A 333 18.91 -9.96 -8.83
N ASN A 334 18.57 -11.24 -8.98
CA ASN A 334 19.13 -12.10 -10.02
C ASN A 334 18.50 -11.81 -11.40
N ASP A 335 19.06 -12.42 -12.44
CA ASP A 335 18.58 -12.25 -13.81
C ASP A 335 17.07 -12.57 -13.93
N GLY A 336 16.34 -11.62 -14.50
CA GLY A 336 14.89 -11.72 -14.70
C GLY A 336 14.04 -11.06 -13.61
N ILE A 337 14.64 -10.58 -12.52
CA ILE A 337 13.96 -9.72 -11.53
C ILE A 337 14.68 -8.37 -11.50
N SER A 338 13.96 -7.32 -11.86
CA SER A 338 14.38 -5.95 -11.72
C SER A 338 14.43 -5.56 -10.24
N PRO A 339 15.52 -4.89 -9.80
CA PRO A 339 15.59 -4.26 -8.50
C PRO A 339 14.41 -3.29 -8.26
N HIS A 340 14.23 -2.92 -7.00
CA HIS A 340 13.19 -1.97 -6.61
C HIS A 340 13.31 -0.69 -7.45
N SER A 341 12.25 -0.39 -8.18
CA SER A 341 12.22 0.64 -9.23
C SER A 341 10.92 1.45 -9.22
N THR A 342 10.11 1.29 -8.17
CA THR A 342 8.77 1.88 -8.09
C THR A 342 8.65 2.81 -6.90
N SER A 343 7.76 3.79 -7.03
CA SER A 343 7.40 4.70 -5.95
C SER A 343 6.43 4.03 -4.95
N GLU A 344 6.96 3.08 -4.18
CA GLU A 344 6.29 2.43 -3.03
C GLU A 344 6.97 2.87 -1.72
N PHE A 345 6.16 3.17 -0.71
CA PHE A 345 6.65 3.64 0.59
C PHE A 345 5.95 2.89 1.71
N MET A 346 6.71 2.54 2.74
CA MET A 346 6.22 1.79 3.90
C MET A 346 4.98 2.44 4.56
N SER A 347 4.91 3.77 4.61
CA SER A 347 3.75 4.47 5.20
C SER A 347 2.41 4.15 4.51
N GLN A 348 2.43 3.66 3.27
CA GLN A 348 1.24 3.29 2.50
C GLN A 348 0.61 1.97 2.98
N MET A 349 1.39 1.05 3.54
CA MET A 349 0.88 -0.20 4.13
C MET A 349 0.53 -0.08 5.61
N MET A 350 0.87 1.03 6.26
CA MET A 350 0.72 1.17 7.69
C MET A 350 -0.72 1.51 8.10
N PRO A 351 -1.32 0.79 9.07
CA PRO A 351 -2.69 1.04 9.51
C PRO A 351 -2.76 2.25 10.44
N MET A 352 -2.91 3.44 9.84
CA MET A 352 -2.90 4.71 10.58
C MET A 352 -4.01 4.81 11.63
N ASP A 353 -5.16 4.15 11.40
CA ASP A 353 -6.25 4.04 12.37
C ASP A 353 -5.83 3.34 13.66
N ALA A 354 -4.92 2.37 13.60
CA ALA A 354 -4.40 1.70 14.78
C ALA A 354 -3.20 2.44 15.40
N ILE A 355 -2.38 3.10 14.57
CA ILE A 355 -1.14 3.77 15.00
C ILE A 355 -1.46 5.11 15.66
N LEU A 356 -2.20 5.98 14.99
CA LEU A 356 -2.44 7.36 15.44
C LEU A 356 -3.34 7.40 16.67
N LEU A 357 -4.32 6.50 16.76
CA LEU A 357 -5.25 6.39 17.89
C LEU A 357 -4.54 6.11 19.23
N LYS A 358 -3.43 5.36 19.21
CA LYS A 358 -2.70 4.94 20.42
C LYS A 358 -1.58 5.87 20.84
N ASN A 359 -1.17 6.78 19.95
CA ASN A 359 0.02 7.59 20.14
C ASN A 359 -0.33 9.06 20.37
N LYS A 360 0.49 9.72 21.19
CA LYS A 360 0.34 11.16 21.47
C LYS A 360 1.42 11.93 20.74
N ARG A 361 1.01 12.76 19.78
CA ARG A 361 1.90 13.57 18.94
C ARG A 361 2.97 14.30 19.73
N LYS A 362 2.62 14.96 20.83
CA LYS A 362 3.58 15.72 21.66
C LYS A 362 4.69 14.86 22.28
N GLU A 363 4.41 13.58 22.53
CA GLU A 363 5.30 12.65 23.22
C GLU A 363 6.11 11.82 22.22
N THR A 364 5.44 11.28 21.21
CA THR A 364 6.02 10.34 20.22
C THR A 364 6.02 10.97 18.83
N SER A 365 7.16 11.05 18.15
CA SER A 365 7.20 11.50 16.75
C SER A 365 6.48 10.51 15.83
N PHE A 366 6.06 10.96 14.66
CA PHE A 366 5.27 10.13 13.74
C PHE A 366 6.00 8.85 13.31
N LEU A 367 7.29 8.93 12.95
CA LEU A 367 8.07 7.74 12.60
C LEU A 367 8.29 6.81 13.79
N ASN A 368 8.43 7.35 15.01
CA ASN A 368 8.53 6.53 16.21
C ASN A 368 7.20 5.81 16.50
N ALA A 369 6.05 6.45 16.28
CA ALA A 369 4.75 5.81 16.42
C ALA A 369 4.57 4.61 15.46
N ILE A 370 5.10 4.72 14.23
CA ILE A 370 5.17 3.60 13.29
C ILE A 370 6.14 2.52 13.80
N TYR A 371 7.30 2.92 14.31
CA TYR A 371 8.29 1.97 14.84
C TYR A 371 7.73 1.18 16.02
N ASP A 372 7.10 1.84 17.00
CA ASP A 372 6.46 1.21 18.15
C ASP A 372 5.36 0.23 17.72
N PHE A 373 4.60 0.55 16.67
CA PHE A 373 3.62 -0.37 16.11
C PHE A 373 4.28 -1.62 15.52
N PHE A 374 5.34 -1.46 14.72
CA PHE A 374 6.10 -2.59 14.20
C PHE A 374 6.70 -3.42 15.32
N GLU A 375 7.32 -2.78 16.31
CA GLU A 375 8.00 -3.46 17.39
C GLU A 375 7.04 -4.38 18.15
N ASN A 376 5.88 -3.83 18.54
CA ASN A 376 4.83 -4.59 19.21
C ASN A 376 4.28 -5.72 18.33
N SER A 377 4.01 -5.43 17.06
CA SER A 377 3.38 -6.37 16.14
C SER A 377 4.31 -7.53 15.75
N ILE A 378 5.59 -7.24 15.50
CA ILE A 378 6.61 -8.25 15.18
C ILE A 378 6.92 -9.08 16.43
N THR A 379 7.04 -8.47 17.61
CA THR A 379 7.25 -9.20 18.87
C THR A 379 6.11 -10.21 19.12
N LYS A 380 4.87 -9.80 18.86
CA LYS A 380 3.69 -10.68 18.91
C LYS A 380 3.83 -11.86 17.93
N ILE A 381 4.21 -11.61 16.67
CA ILE A 381 4.39 -12.67 15.66
C ILE A 381 5.54 -13.62 16.03
N CYS A 382 6.68 -13.09 16.51
CA CYS A 382 7.79 -13.90 17.02
C CYS A 382 7.36 -14.83 18.17
N THR A 383 6.46 -14.34 19.03
CA THR A 383 5.86 -15.14 20.11
C THR A 383 4.98 -16.25 19.56
N TRP A 384 4.15 -16.00 18.54
CA TRP A 384 3.34 -17.05 17.92
C TRP A 384 4.15 -18.11 17.16
N LEU A 385 5.23 -17.70 16.50
CA LEU A 385 6.12 -18.61 15.76
C LEU A 385 7.00 -19.46 16.68
N SER A 386 7.22 -19.02 17.91
CA SER A 386 8.09 -19.68 18.88
C SER A 386 7.59 -19.41 20.31
N PRO A 387 6.42 -20.00 20.65
CA PRO A 387 5.74 -19.74 21.91
C PRO A 387 6.57 -20.22 23.11
N PRO A 388 6.49 -19.52 24.26
CA PRO A 388 6.98 -20.05 25.53
C PRO A 388 6.29 -21.38 25.86
N ALA A 389 6.94 -22.25 26.64
CA ALA A 389 6.47 -23.61 26.93
C ALA A 389 5.04 -23.68 27.53
N GLU A 390 4.60 -22.62 28.20
CA GLU A 390 3.29 -22.54 28.87
C GLU A 390 2.19 -21.94 27.97
N ASN A 391 2.51 -21.48 26.76
CA ASN A 391 1.56 -20.85 25.85
C ASN A 391 1.17 -21.81 24.71
N SER A 392 -0.11 -22.16 24.63
CA SER A 392 -0.64 -23.01 23.55
C SER A 392 -0.92 -22.26 22.25
N VAL A 393 -0.93 -20.91 22.27
CA VAL A 393 -1.22 -20.10 21.10
C VAL A 393 0.00 -20.01 20.19
N SER A 394 -0.11 -20.61 19.00
CA SER A 394 0.98 -20.69 18.03
C SER A 394 0.49 -20.62 16.59
N ILE A 395 1.41 -20.29 15.68
CA ILE A 395 1.14 -20.22 14.24
C ILE A 395 2.24 -20.91 13.44
N GLU A 396 1.84 -21.65 12.41
CA GLU A 396 2.70 -22.20 11.38
C GLU A 396 2.50 -21.40 10.08
N ILE A 397 3.60 -20.93 9.47
CA ILE A 397 3.55 -20.12 8.26
C ILE A 397 4.21 -20.86 7.08
N TYR A 398 3.43 -21.06 6.02
CA TYR A 398 3.84 -21.69 4.76
C TYR A 398 3.60 -20.70 3.62
N LEU A 399 4.62 -20.43 2.80
CA LEU A 399 4.56 -19.38 1.77
C LEU A 399 5.06 -19.95 0.44
N HIS A 400 4.19 -19.90 -0.56
CA HIS A 400 4.36 -20.61 -1.81
C HIS A 400 4.32 -19.66 -3.01
N TYR A 401 5.21 -19.90 -3.97
CA TYR A 401 5.19 -19.23 -5.26
C TYR A 401 4.23 -19.95 -6.20
N GLN A 402 3.04 -19.36 -6.37
CA GLN A 402 1.99 -19.87 -7.23
C GLN A 402 0.93 -18.80 -7.48
N THR A 403 0.54 -18.61 -8.74
CA THR A 403 -0.64 -17.83 -9.11
C THR A 403 -1.89 -18.70 -8.97
N VAL A 404 -2.92 -18.18 -8.30
CA VAL A 404 -4.21 -18.87 -8.10
C VAL A 404 -5.21 -18.39 -9.15
N THR A 405 -5.57 -19.27 -10.07
CA THR A 405 -6.38 -18.99 -11.26
C THR A 405 -7.32 -20.15 -11.57
N ASN A 406 -8.37 -19.89 -12.36
CA ASN A 406 -9.42 -20.88 -12.69
C ASN A 406 -8.94 -22.07 -13.54
N ASP A 407 -7.78 -21.95 -14.19
CA ASP A 407 -7.19 -22.96 -15.08
C ASP A 407 -6.38 -24.03 -14.32
N ASN A 408 -6.11 -23.83 -13.03
CA ASN A 408 -5.32 -24.78 -12.23
C ASN A 408 -6.19 -25.58 -11.23
N ALA A 409 -6.99 -26.51 -11.75
CA ALA A 409 -7.92 -27.30 -10.94
C ALA A 409 -7.22 -28.12 -9.82
N GLU A 410 -6.00 -28.62 -10.06
CA GLU A 410 -5.23 -29.37 -9.05
C GLU A 410 -4.87 -28.49 -7.85
N LEU A 411 -4.43 -27.25 -8.11
CA LEU A 411 -4.15 -26.28 -7.05
C LEU A 411 -5.42 -25.92 -6.29
N LEU A 412 -6.51 -25.61 -6.98
CA LEU A 412 -7.77 -25.23 -6.34
C LEU A 412 -8.30 -26.35 -5.44
N ALA A 413 -8.22 -27.60 -5.91
CA ALA A 413 -8.57 -28.77 -5.11
C ALA A 413 -7.64 -28.92 -3.89
N SER A 414 -6.33 -28.69 -4.04
CA SER A 414 -5.39 -28.74 -2.92
C SER A 414 -5.65 -27.66 -1.86
N ILE A 415 -6.07 -26.46 -2.28
CA ILE A 415 -6.45 -25.38 -1.36
C ILE A 415 -7.76 -25.74 -0.66
N ARG A 416 -8.75 -26.26 -1.38
CA ARG A 416 -10.03 -26.70 -0.81
C ARG A 416 -9.84 -27.80 0.23
N GLN A 417 -8.92 -28.73 0.02
CA GLN A 417 -8.60 -29.80 0.97
C GLN A 417 -8.04 -29.31 2.30
N LEU A 418 -7.56 -28.06 2.37
CA LEU A 418 -7.14 -27.43 3.63
C LEU A 418 -8.31 -27.05 4.53
N ASP A 419 -9.53 -27.07 3.99
CA ASP A 419 -10.76 -26.55 4.60
C ASP A 419 -10.54 -25.15 5.20
N PRO A 420 -10.24 -24.13 4.36
CA PRO A 420 -9.89 -22.81 4.86
C PRO A 420 -11.02 -22.21 5.70
N TRP A 421 -10.70 -21.79 6.91
CA TRP A 421 -11.64 -21.01 7.74
C TRP A 421 -11.80 -19.60 7.20
N THR A 422 -10.67 -18.97 6.84
CA THR A 422 -10.66 -17.66 6.19
C THR A 422 -9.79 -17.67 4.95
N MET A 423 -10.21 -16.93 3.92
CA MET A 423 -9.38 -16.65 2.75
C MET A 423 -9.28 -15.14 2.53
N SER A 424 -8.05 -14.60 2.57
CA SER A 424 -7.81 -13.18 2.27
C SER A 424 -7.35 -12.97 0.83
N TRP A 425 -7.93 -11.99 0.14
CA TRP A 425 -7.72 -11.70 -1.28
C TRP A 425 -7.28 -10.24 -1.44
N SER A 426 -5.98 -10.03 -1.62
CA SER A 426 -5.41 -8.68 -1.72
C SER A 426 -5.46 -8.18 -3.17
N ASN A 427 -6.50 -7.42 -3.52
CA ASN A 427 -6.75 -6.84 -4.85
C ASN A 427 -6.92 -7.85 -5.98
N ILE A 428 -7.01 -9.15 -5.67
CA ILE A 428 -7.12 -10.21 -6.68
C ILE A 428 -8.39 -10.06 -7.51
N CYS A 429 -9.50 -9.66 -6.91
CA CYS A 429 -10.78 -9.51 -7.60
C CYS A 429 -10.73 -8.52 -8.77
N ASP A 430 -9.85 -7.52 -8.71
CA ASP A 430 -9.72 -6.49 -9.75
C ASP A 430 -9.19 -7.05 -11.08
N TYR A 431 -8.53 -8.21 -11.03
CA TYR A 431 -7.94 -8.88 -12.19
C TYR A 431 -8.88 -9.92 -12.84
N PHE A 432 -10.12 -10.02 -12.37
CA PHE A 432 -11.11 -10.98 -12.87
C PHE A 432 -12.42 -10.27 -13.22
N TYR A 433 -13.18 -10.87 -14.14
CA TYR A 433 -14.61 -10.59 -14.22
C TYR A 433 -15.31 -11.18 -12.99
N ALA A 434 -16.37 -10.54 -12.49
CA ALA A 434 -17.04 -10.94 -11.24
C ALA A 434 -17.46 -12.42 -11.25
N HIS A 435 -18.10 -12.87 -12.34
CA HIS A 435 -18.46 -14.28 -12.54
C HIS A 435 -17.26 -15.24 -12.39
N ASP A 436 -16.15 -14.92 -13.07
CA ASP A 436 -14.97 -15.80 -13.07
C ASP A 436 -14.29 -15.80 -11.70
N PHE A 437 -14.32 -14.68 -10.99
CA PHE A 437 -13.82 -14.62 -9.64
C PHE A 437 -14.66 -15.48 -8.70
N HIS A 438 -16.00 -15.37 -8.72
CA HIS A 438 -16.86 -16.23 -7.88
C HIS A 438 -16.70 -17.72 -8.19
N LYS A 439 -16.47 -18.09 -9.46
CA LYS A 439 -16.10 -19.45 -9.84
C LYS A 439 -14.80 -19.91 -9.17
N LEU A 440 -13.78 -19.05 -9.14
CA LEU A 440 -12.50 -19.31 -8.49
C LEU A 440 -12.69 -19.55 -6.99
N LEU A 441 -13.44 -18.66 -6.32
CA LEU A 441 -13.70 -18.77 -4.88
C LEU A 441 -14.35 -20.10 -4.54
N ARG A 442 -15.44 -20.47 -5.22
CA ARG A 442 -16.15 -21.74 -4.96
C ARG A 442 -15.25 -22.96 -5.16
N ALA A 443 -14.34 -22.92 -6.13
CA ALA A 443 -13.45 -24.04 -6.42
C ALA A 443 -12.40 -24.30 -5.33
N CYS A 444 -12.00 -23.28 -4.55
CA CYS A 444 -10.94 -23.39 -3.54
C CYS A 444 -11.40 -23.23 -2.09
N SER A 445 -12.65 -22.83 -1.85
CA SER A 445 -13.19 -22.61 -0.50
C SER A 445 -13.75 -23.88 0.14
N GLY A 446 -13.67 -23.98 1.45
CA GLY A 446 -14.46 -24.89 2.27
C GLY A 446 -15.92 -24.44 2.37
N ASN A 447 -16.74 -25.21 3.09
CA ASN A 447 -18.15 -24.86 3.27
C ASN A 447 -18.31 -23.61 4.14
N ASP A 448 -17.50 -23.48 5.18
CA ASP A 448 -17.60 -22.44 6.19
C ASP A 448 -16.62 -21.28 5.97
N THR A 449 -15.99 -21.22 4.79
CA THR A 449 -14.97 -20.22 4.49
C THR A 449 -15.56 -18.82 4.51
N VAL A 450 -14.90 -17.93 5.26
CA VAL A 450 -15.13 -16.49 5.20
C VAL A 450 -14.08 -15.84 4.28
N HIS A 451 -14.54 -15.11 3.29
CA HIS A 451 -13.72 -14.35 2.35
C HIS A 451 -13.52 -12.93 2.86
N VAL A 452 -12.27 -12.50 2.97
CA VAL A 452 -11.90 -11.11 3.24
C VAL A 452 -11.17 -10.57 2.03
N MET A 453 -11.70 -9.54 1.40
CA MET A 453 -11.25 -9.06 0.10
C MET A 453 -11.05 -7.56 0.11
N THR A 454 -10.04 -7.12 -0.63
CA THR A 454 -9.83 -5.70 -0.94
C THR A 454 -9.95 -5.46 -2.43
N SER A 455 -10.59 -4.35 -2.82
CA SER A 455 -10.60 -3.86 -4.21
C SER A 455 -10.12 -2.42 -4.25
N MET A 456 -9.14 -2.16 -5.11
CA MET A 456 -8.58 -0.83 -5.35
C MET A 456 -9.02 -0.24 -6.68
N ASN A 457 -9.23 -1.10 -7.69
CA ASN A 457 -9.45 -0.67 -9.06
C ASN A 457 -10.92 -0.71 -9.48
N TRP A 458 -11.85 -1.05 -8.59
CA TRP A 458 -13.29 -1.01 -8.91
C TRP A 458 -13.74 0.35 -9.46
N ILE A 459 -13.13 1.45 -9.00
CA ILE A 459 -13.45 2.79 -9.52
C ILE A 459 -13.22 2.88 -11.03
N THR A 460 -12.26 2.13 -11.58
CA THR A 460 -11.94 2.08 -13.01
C THR A 460 -12.96 1.32 -13.86
N GLU A 461 -14.04 0.82 -13.23
CA GLU A 461 -15.15 0.11 -13.86
C GLU A 461 -16.48 0.84 -13.72
N VAL A 462 -16.56 1.88 -12.88
CA VAL A 462 -17.85 2.49 -12.53
C VAL A 462 -17.90 3.94 -12.97
N PHE A 463 -18.91 4.28 -13.76
CA PHE A 463 -19.16 5.67 -14.14
C PHE A 463 -19.73 6.45 -12.95
N GLY A 464 -19.19 7.64 -12.66
CA GLY A 464 -19.52 8.44 -11.49
C GLY A 464 -18.62 8.20 -10.27
N ALA A 465 -17.59 7.35 -10.39
CA ALA A 465 -16.62 7.13 -9.31
C ALA A 465 -15.52 8.22 -9.25
N HIS A 466 -15.44 9.10 -10.25
CA HIS A 466 -14.48 10.21 -10.27
C HIS A 466 -15.17 11.56 -10.40
N ILE A 467 -14.67 12.56 -9.67
CA ILE A 467 -15.35 13.87 -9.57
C ILE A 467 -15.55 14.58 -10.91
N MET A 468 -14.62 14.41 -11.86
CA MET A 468 -14.71 15.05 -13.18
C MET A 468 -15.80 14.46 -14.09
N GLU A 469 -16.49 13.39 -13.68
CA GLU A 469 -17.61 12.81 -14.42
C GLU A 469 -18.94 13.54 -14.15
N TYR A 470 -18.96 14.41 -13.13
CA TYR A 470 -20.10 15.24 -12.78
C TYR A 470 -20.03 16.59 -13.50
N GLU A 471 -21.16 17.27 -13.69
CA GLU A 471 -21.20 18.65 -14.20
C GLU A 471 -20.52 19.60 -13.19
N SER A 472 -19.82 20.63 -13.69
CA SER A 472 -19.09 21.63 -12.90
C SER A 472 -19.91 22.16 -11.71
N LYS A 473 -21.20 22.46 -11.91
CA LYS A 473 -22.12 22.97 -10.88
C LYS A 473 -22.30 22.06 -9.65
N TYR A 474 -22.01 20.76 -9.76
CA TYR A 474 -22.12 19.79 -8.66
C TYR A 474 -20.76 19.40 -8.06
N ARG A 475 -19.66 19.55 -8.81
CA ARG A 475 -18.32 19.10 -8.35
C ARG A 475 -17.91 19.78 -7.05
N ARG A 476 -18.18 21.09 -6.94
CA ARG A 476 -17.87 21.88 -5.73
C ARG A 476 -18.57 21.33 -4.48
N GLU A 477 -19.86 21.02 -4.58
CA GLU A 477 -20.64 20.46 -3.48
C GLU A 477 -20.13 19.07 -3.07
N ILE A 478 -19.82 18.20 -4.04
CA ILE A 478 -19.25 16.87 -3.79
C ILE A 478 -17.91 16.99 -3.06
N TYR A 479 -17.04 17.87 -3.54
CA TYR A 479 -15.73 18.14 -2.95
C TYR A 479 -15.84 18.64 -1.50
N GLU A 480 -16.68 19.65 -1.25
CA GLU A 480 -16.87 20.23 0.08
C GLU A 480 -17.47 19.22 1.08
N SER A 481 -18.42 18.40 0.61
CA SER A 481 -19.01 17.32 1.41
C SER A 481 -17.96 16.25 1.78
N ALA A 482 -17.12 15.87 0.82
CA ALA A 482 -16.01 14.94 1.05
C ALA A 482 -14.99 15.53 2.04
N GLN A 483 -14.58 16.78 1.87
CA GLN A 483 -13.67 17.48 2.78
C GLN A 483 -14.23 17.59 4.21
N LYS A 484 -15.54 17.82 4.35
CA LYS A 484 -16.22 17.80 5.66
C LYS A 484 -16.18 16.41 6.28
N THR A 485 -16.44 15.37 5.49
CA THR A 485 -16.37 13.97 5.95
C THR A 485 -14.96 13.62 6.42
N ILE A 486 -13.93 13.94 5.63
CA ILE A 486 -12.51 13.73 5.97
C ILE A 486 -12.15 14.45 7.28
N SER A 487 -12.58 15.71 7.44
CA SER A 487 -12.33 16.48 8.66
C SER A 487 -13.00 15.87 9.89
N MET A 488 -14.23 15.35 9.74
CA MET A 488 -14.94 14.68 10.83
C MET A 488 -14.26 13.35 11.19
N THR A 489 -13.98 12.48 10.22
CA THR A 489 -13.34 11.17 10.46
C THR A 489 -11.93 11.32 11.00
N GLY A 490 -11.18 12.33 10.55
CA GLY A 490 -9.82 12.62 11.01
C GLY A 490 -9.72 12.81 12.52
N LYS A 491 -10.72 13.43 13.15
CA LYS A 491 -10.76 13.62 14.62
C LYS A 491 -10.85 12.30 15.40
N PHE A 492 -11.39 11.26 14.78
CA PHE A 492 -11.53 9.94 15.40
C PHE A 492 -10.30 9.06 15.14
N ILE A 493 -9.72 9.15 13.94
CA ILE A 493 -8.56 8.35 13.51
C ILE A 493 -7.26 8.89 14.11
N ASP A 494 -7.13 10.22 14.17
CA ASP A 494 -5.95 10.94 14.65
C ASP A 494 -6.34 11.97 15.73
N PRO A 495 -6.77 11.50 16.91
CA PRO A 495 -7.20 12.40 17.99
C PRO A 495 -6.05 13.30 18.51
N SER A 496 -4.80 12.85 18.33
CA SER A 496 -3.60 13.60 18.69
C SER A 496 -3.19 14.65 17.66
N GLY A 497 -3.78 14.60 16.46
CA GLY A 497 -3.58 15.55 15.37
C GLY A 497 -2.17 15.52 14.78
N TYR A 498 -1.59 14.35 14.51
CA TYR A 498 -0.35 14.25 13.72
C TYR A 498 -0.48 14.96 12.36
N PHE A 499 -1.64 14.84 11.72
CA PHE A 499 -1.92 15.42 10.41
C PHE A 499 -3.03 16.47 10.47
N ARG A 500 -3.03 17.36 9.47
CA ARG A 500 -4.21 18.18 9.14
C ARG A 500 -5.25 17.35 8.39
N TYR A 501 -6.51 17.52 8.76
CA TYR A 501 -7.66 16.92 8.08
C TYR A 501 -8.65 17.97 7.56
N ASP A 502 -8.44 19.23 7.92
CA ASP A 502 -9.01 20.41 7.30
C ASP A 502 -8.09 20.91 6.18
N LYS A 503 -8.67 21.25 5.02
CA LYS A 503 -7.94 21.77 3.84
C LYS A 503 -6.69 20.94 3.53
N VAL A 504 -6.93 19.65 3.25
CA VAL A 504 -5.85 18.66 3.07
C VAL A 504 -5.05 19.01 1.84
N ILE A 505 -3.72 19.15 1.97
CA ILE A 505 -2.83 19.45 0.85
C ILE A 505 -2.59 18.17 0.04
N THR A 506 -3.38 17.96 -1.01
CA THR A 506 -3.24 16.85 -1.97
C THR A 506 -3.82 17.27 -3.31
N ASN A 507 -3.83 16.39 -4.31
CA ASN A 507 -4.57 16.63 -5.54
C ASN A 507 -6.08 16.73 -5.20
N PRO A 508 -6.79 17.82 -5.55
CA PRO A 508 -8.22 17.99 -5.24
C PRO A 508 -9.11 16.85 -5.74
N TYR A 509 -8.74 16.16 -6.82
CA TYR A 509 -9.48 15.00 -7.30
C TYR A 509 -9.45 13.85 -6.28
N ASN A 510 -8.36 13.66 -5.53
CA ASN A 510 -8.31 12.64 -4.48
C ASN A 510 -9.37 12.86 -3.39
N ILE A 511 -9.70 14.12 -3.08
CA ILE A 511 -10.75 14.48 -2.12
C ILE A 511 -12.12 14.31 -2.79
N GLY A 512 -12.28 14.84 -4.00
CA GLY A 512 -13.52 14.72 -4.76
C GLY A 512 -13.95 13.27 -5.02
N ASP A 513 -12.99 12.42 -5.34
CA ASP A 513 -13.19 10.99 -5.63
C ASP A 513 -13.66 10.21 -4.41
N VAL A 514 -13.29 10.62 -3.18
CA VAL A 514 -13.86 10.03 -1.95
C VAL A 514 -15.38 10.27 -1.91
N GLY A 515 -15.82 11.48 -2.27
CA GLY A 515 -17.24 11.83 -2.36
C GLY A 515 -17.93 11.09 -3.49
N ALA A 516 -17.38 11.18 -4.71
CA ALA A 516 -17.92 10.55 -5.91
C ALA A 516 -18.04 9.02 -5.77
N ALA A 517 -16.98 8.35 -5.31
CA ALA A 517 -16.96 6.92 -5.08
C ALA A 517 -18.02 6.48 -4.05
N SER A 518 -18.21 7.27 -2.99
CA SER A 518 -19.24 6.97 -1.97
C SER A 518 -20.65 6.96 -2.54
N MET A 519 -20.93 7.72 -3.60
CA MET A 519 -22.23 7.77 -4.27
C MET A 519 -22.52 6.53 -5.13
N VAL A 520 -21.49 5.83 -5.62
CA VAL A 520 -21.63 4.75 -6.61
C VAL A 520 -21.12 3.39 -6.15
N LYS A 521 -20.48 3.29 -4.97
CA LYS A 521 -19.94 2.02 -4.43
C LYS A 521 -21.00 0.91 -4.32
N GLU A 522 -22.25 1.26 -4.02
CA GLU A 522 -23.34 0.30 -3.90
C GLU A 522 -23.70 -0.31 -5.26
N SER A 523 -23.58 0.45 -6.36
CA SER A 523 -23.79 -0.07 -7.71
C SER A 523 -22.75 -1.13 -8.06
N TRP A 524 -21.47 -0.87 -7.73
CA TRP A 524 -20.42 -1.87 -7.91
C TRP A 524 -20.65 -3.10 -7.05
N LYS A 525 -21.00 -2.91 -5.77
CA LYS A 525 -21.32 -4.02 -4.84
C LYS A 525 -22.43 -4.90 -5.41
N ASN A 526 -23.52 -4.30 -5.86
CA ASN A 526 -24.67 -5.01 -6.40
C ASN A 526 -24.30 -5.82 -7.65
N TYR A 527 -23.54 -5.22 -8.57
CA TYR A 527 -23.01 -5.91 -9.74
C TYR A 527 -22.09 -7.08 -9.35
N PHE A 528 -21.16 -6.84 -8.43
CA PHE A 528 -20.16 -7.85 -8.05
C PHE A 528 -20.80 -9.09 -7.41
N PHE A 529 -21.89 -8.91 -6.66
CA PHE A 529 -22.61 -10.02 -6.01
C PHE A 529 -23.87 -10.47 -6.75
N GLU A 530 -24.14 -9.94 -7.95
CA GLU A 530 -25.35 -10.26 -8.70
C GLU A 530 -25.45 -11.77 -8.98
N GLY A 531 -26.62 -12.34 -8.69
CA GLY A 531 -26.91 -13.76 -8.91
C GLY A 531 -26.15 -14.73 -8.01
N GLN A 532 -25.40 -14.24 -7.01
CA GLN A 532 -24.69 -15.11 -6.06
C GLN A 532 -25.52 -15.39 -4.81
N ASP A 533 -25.57 -16.67 -4.42
CA ASP A 533 -26.17 -17.08 -3.15
C ASP A 533 -25.13 -16.97 -2.02
N LEU A 534 -25.20 -15.90 -1.24
CA LEU A 534 -24.17 -15.45 -0.30
C LEU A 534 -24.78 -14.81 0.95
N ASN A 535 -24.04 -14.88 2.06
CA ASN A 535 -24.17 -13.93 3.16
C ASN A 535 -23.06 -12.87 3.04
N VAL A 536 -23.44 -11.64 2.75
CA VAL A 536 -22.52 -10.51 2.58
C VAL A 536 -22.48 -9.72 3.87
N GLY A 537 -21.28 -9.58 4.46
CA GLY A 537 -21.03 -8.72 5.60
C GLY A 537 -20.94 -7.24 5.20
N GLU A 538 -20.18 -6.48 5.97
CA GLU A 538 -19.96 -5.06 5.65
C GLU A 538 -19.06 -4.90 4.40
N VAL A 539 -19.51 -4.04 3.48
CA VAL A 539 -18.68 -3.48 2.40
C VAL A 539 -18.31 -2.07 2.83
N SER A 540 -17.15 -1.94 3.45
CA SER A 540 -16.67 -0.68 4.02
C SER A 540 -15.68 0.00 3.09
N SER A 541 -15.78 1.33 3.03
CA SER A 541 -14.74 2.15 2.40
C SER A 541 -13.72 2.47 3.47
N LEU A 542 -12.43 2.29 3.18
CA LEU A 542 -11.40 2.69 4.12
C LEU A 542 -11.44 4.22 4.28
N ALA A 543 -11.42 4.69 5.53
CA ALA A 543 -11.42 6.11 5.79
C ALA A 543 -10.18 6.79 5.18
N TYR A 544 -10.34 8.05 4.79
CA TYR A 544 -9.25 8.84 4.25
C TYR A 544 -8.12 8.96 5.28
N THR A 545 -6.89 8.65 4.84
CA THR A 545 -5.67 8.93 5.59
C THR A 545 -4.63 9.50 4.63
N GLN A 546 -3.74 10.32 5.15
CA GLN A 546 -2.77 11.10 4.41
C GLN A 546 -1.69 10.22 3.79
N THR A 547 -1.48 9.01 4.32
CA THR A 547 -0.41 8.11 3.89
C THR A 547 -0.85 7.08 2.85
N HIS A 548 -2.15 6.87 2.66
CA HIS A 548 -2.63 5.91 1.68
C HIS A 548 -2.41 6.39 0.25
N LYS A 549 -2.06 5.46 -0.63
CA LYS A 549 -1.92 5.72 -2.07
C LYS A 549 -3.27 5.85 -2.78
N THR A 550 -4.29 5.14 -2.28
CA THR A 550 -5.66 5.14 -2.82
C THR A 550 -6.65 5.34 -1.67
N HIS A 551 -7.59 6.26 -1.85
CA HIS A 551 -8.59 6.63 -0.83
C HIS A 551 -10.00 6.10 -1.13
N THR A 552 -10.15 5.32 -2.20
CA THR A 552 -11.40 4.70 -2.64
C THR A 552 -11.39 3.18 -2.42
N LEU A 553 -10.46 2.66 -1.61
CA LEU A 553 -10.35 1.23 -1.30
C LEU A 553 -11.66 0.69 -0.70
N LEU A 554 -12.14 -0.44 -1.23
CA LEU A 554 -13.22 -1.21 -0.62
C LEU A 554 -12.67 -2.43 0.12
N ASN A 555 -13.17 -2.62 1.33
CA ASN A 555 -12.96 -3.73 2.23
C ASN A 555 -14.25 -4.53 2.31
N ILE A 556 -14.18 -5.82 1.99
CA ILE A 556 -15.37 -6.63 1.72
C ILE A 556 -15.22 -7.97 2.42
N CYS A 557 -16.23 -8.34 3.23
CA CYS A 557 -16.28 -9.63 3.92
C CYS A 557 -17.56 -10.38 3.54
N TYR A 558 -17.48 -11.66 3.19
CA TYR A 558 -18.65 -12.47 2.81
C TYR A 558 -18.37 -13.97 2.88
N THR A 559 -19.42 -14.78 2.83
CA THR A 559 -19.33 -16.24 2.80
C THR A 559 -20.46 -16.84 1.96
N PHE A 560 -20.22 -18.04 1.43
CA PHE A 560 -21.25 -18.83 0.76
C PHE A 560 -22.16 -19.58 1.74
N ASN A 561 -21.79 -19.67 3.02
CA ASN A 561 -22.64 -20.28 4.05
C ASN A 561 -23.52 -19.24 4.75
N LYS A 562 -24.84 -19.36 4.56
CA LYS A 562 -25.83 -18.43 5.15
C LYS A 562 -25.96 -18.54 6.67
N ASP A 563 -25.49 -19.62 7.26
CA ASP A 563 -25.58 -19.85 8.71
C ASP A 563 -24.46 -19.15 9.48
N ILE A 564 -23.42 -18.67 8.80
CA ILE A 564 -22.30 -17.95 9.41
C ILE A 564 -22.61 -16.46 9.42
N ASN A 565 -22.59 -15.85 10.60
CA ASN A 565 -22.79 -14.41 10.73
C ASN A 565 -21.47 -13.65 10.55
N VAL A 566 -21.33 -13.00 9.40
CA VAL A 566 -20.13 -12.23 9.04
C VAL A 566 -19.98 -10.95 9.88
N TYR A 567 -21.05 -10.43 10.49
CA TYR A 567 -21.07 -9.13 11.18
C TYR A 567 -20.54 -9.14 12.63
N THR A 568 -20.40 -10.30 13.28
CA THR A 568 -20.14 -10.38 14.73
C THR A 568 -18.78 -10.97 15.14
N GLU A 569 -18.00 -11.49 14.19
CA GLU A 569 -16.77 -12.26 14.52
C GLU A 569 -15.50 -11.76 13.82
N ILE A 570 -15.58 -10.64 13.09
CA ILE A 570 -14.42 -9.93 12.53
C ILE A 570 -14.71 -8.43 12.71
N THR A 571 -14.11 -7.79 13.71
CA THR A 571 -14.13 -6.31 13.76
C THR A 571 -13.32 -5.81 12.57
N CYS A 572 -14.01 -5.34 11.53
CA CYS A 572 -13.45 -4.67 10.36
C CYS A 572 -12.68 -3.40 10.75
#